data_AF-G0UND5-F1
#
_entry.id   AF-G0UND5-F1
#
_cell.length_a   1.000
_cell.length_b   1.000
_cell.length_c   1.000
_cell.angle_alpha   90.00
_cell.angle_beta   90.00
_cell.angle_gamma   90.00
#
_symmetry.space_group_name_H-M   'P 1'
#
loop_
_entity.id
_entity.type
_entity.pdbx_description
1 polymer ?
#
loop_
_entity_poly.entity_id
_entity_poly.type
_entity_poly.pdbx_seq_one_letter_code
_entity_poly.pdbx_strand_id
1 'polypeptide(L)'
;MLRRPLACALVTVTHIRSMHGKPTQSHKVRTQHSRRWWTQSKARHLTAMPHDECKSRPHFPSYNEDVDRPMVVPDEVMCFNCVKPINGSDINSYVWIPAGNATVPTSQGYFFHFECFKCWRCKYRLMHNKFYSKDGKALCVPCALGRDIRVPTRRWHTSYVNTHRTGSRLTGHFFPRHSHQMEFLFDSTR
;
A
#
# COMPACT_ATOMS: atom_id res chain seq x y z
N MET A 1 -60.57 48.07 17.07
CA MET A 1 -60.16 46.67 16.80
C MET A 1 -58.91 46.68 15.93
N LEU A 2 -57.76 46.41 16.52
CA LEU A 2 -56.43 46.43 15.90
C LEU A 2 -56.29 45.26 14.91
N ARG A 3 -56.12 45.56 13.61
CA ARG A 3 -55.82 44.56 12.58
C ARG A 3 -54.29 44.33 12.54
N ARG A 4 -53.86 43.15 12.96
CA ARG A 4 -52.48 42.65 12.82
C ARG A 4 -52.20 42.31 11.34
N PRO A 5 -51.04 42.67 10.76
CA PRO A 5 -50.63 42.14 9.46
C PRO A 5 -50.08 40.71 9.61
N LEU A 6 -50.47 39.84 8.67
CA LEU A 6 -50.03 38.46 8.55
C LEU A 6 -48.57 38.41 8.06
N ALA A 7 -47.73 37.65 8.77
CA ALA A 7 -46.35 37.41 8.36
C ALA A 7 -46.31 36.46 7.15
N CYS A 8 -45.71 36.91 6.04
CA CYS A 8 -45.44 36.10 4.87
C CYS A 8 -44.24 35.17 5.17
N ALA A 9 -44.49 33.87 5.27
CA ALA A 9 -43.45 32.86 5.46
C ALA A 9 -42.65 32.71 4.17
N LEU A 10 -41.38 33.16 4.19
CA LEU A 10 -40.42 32.91 3.11
C LEU A 10 -40.05 31.43 3.10
N VAL A 11 -40.57 30.68 2.14
CA VAL A 11 -40.15 29.31 1.83
C VAL A 11 -38.71 29.36 1.31
N THR A 12 -37.77 28.86 2.12
CA THR A 12 -36.37 28.68 1.68
C THR A 12 -36.30 27.42 0.83
N VAL A 13 -36.29 27.59 -0.49
CA VAL A 13 -36.00 26.50 -1.43
C VAL A 13 -34.53 26.12 -1.27
N THR A 14 -34.26 25.03 -0.55
CA THR A 14 -32.93 24.42 -0.50
C THR A 14 -32.62 23.82 -1.86
N HIS A 15 -31.81 24.52 -2.66
CA HIS A 15 -31.24 23.98 -3.88
C HIS A 15 -30.38 22.76 -3.55
N ILE A 16 -30.86 21.58 -3.90
CA ILE A 16 -30.08 20.34 -3.90
C ILE A 16 -28.94 20.54 -4.91
N ARG A 17 -27.69 20.64 -4.42
CA ARG A 17 -26.51 20.66 -5.29
C ARG A 17 -26.28 19.23 -5.79
N SER A 18 -26.74 18.96 -7.02
CA SER A 18 -26.31 17.78 -7.76
C SER A 18 -24.79 17.85 -8.00
N MET A 19 -24.03 16.98 -7.35
CA MET A 19 -22.62 16.77 -7.66
C MET A 19 -22.54 16.02 -8.98
N HIS A 20 -22.48 16.75 -10.10
CA HIS A 20 -22.20 16.14 -11.40
C HIS A 20 -20.74 15.67 -11.43
N GLY A 21 -20.58 14.34 -11.47
CA GLY A 21 -19.31 13.69 -11.74
C GLY A 21 -18.73 14.14 -13.08
N LYS A 22 -17.41 14.13 -13.17
CA LYS A 22 -16.65 14.50 -14.38
C LYS A 22 -17.14 13.66 -15.57
N PRO A 23 -17.51 14.27 -16.72
CA PRO A 23 -17.69 13.54 -17.96
C PRO A 23 -16.34 12.97 -18.40
N THR A 24 -16.30 11.65 -18.58
CA THR A 24 -15.17 10.94 -19.18
C THR A 24 -15.03 11.32 -20.66
N GLN A 25 -13.80 11.61 -21.06
CA GLN A 25 -13.27 11.68 -22.43
C GLN A 25 -14.27 11.96 -23.56
N SER A 26 -14.49 13.24 -23.84
CA SER A 26 -14.80 13.73 -25.19
C SER A 26 -14.32 15.17 -25.27
N HIS A 27 -13.53 15.47 -26.28
CA HIS A 27 -12.89 16.77 -26.48
C HIS A 27 -13.96 17.82 -26.87
N LYS A 28 -14.75 18.30 -25.90
CA LYS A 28 -15.69 19.41 -26.11
C LYS A 28 -14.97 20.73 -25.85
N VAL A 29 -14.92 21.57 -26.88
CA VAL A 29 -14.38 22.94 -26.83
C VAL A 29 -14.99 23.66 -25.62
N ARG A 30 -14.14 23.89 -24.62
CA ARG A 30 -14.50 24.54 -23.37
C ARG A 30 -14.94 25.98 -23.67
N THR A 31 -16.23 26.28 -23.51
CA THR A 31 -16.78 27.63 -23.75
C THR A 31 -16.09 28.65 -22.83
N GLN A 32 -15.89 29.86 -23.34
CA GLN A 32 -15.12 30.94 -22.68
C GLN A 32 -15.59 31.21 -21.24
N HIS A 33 -16.88 31.03 -20.96
CA HIS A 33 -17.48 31.17 -19.63
C HIS A 33 -16.92 30.17 -18.59
N SER A 34 -16.69 28.91 -19.00
CA SER A 34 -16.10 27.91 -18.10
C SER A 34 -14.59 28.11 -17.89
N ARG A 35 -13.86 28.68 -18.87
CA ARG A 35 -12.46 29.12 -18.63
C ARG A 35 -12.41 30.27 -17.62
N ARG A 36 -13.25 31.29 -17.77
CA ARG A 36 -13.33 32.42 -16.84
C ARG A 36 -13.67 31.99 -15.42
N TRP A 37 -14.57 31.01 -15.25
CA TRP A 37 -14.90 30.51 -13.91
C TRP A 37 -13.70 29.85 -13.23
N TRP A 38 -12.87 29.09 -13.95
CA TRP A 38 -11.64 28.50 -13.41
C TRP A 38 -10.53 29.53 -13.13
N THR A 39 -10.46 30.63 -13.89
CA THR A 39 -9.41 31.64 -13.72
C THR A 39 -9.79 32.78 -12.76
N GLN A 40 -11.08 33.05 -12.54
CA GLN A 40 -11.56 34.14 -11.68
C GLN A 40 -12.08 33.69 -10.32
N SER A 41 -12.52 32.44 -10.16
CA SER A 41 -12.86 31.98 -8.81
C SER A 41 -11.58 31.87 -8.00
N LYS A 42 -11.59 32.45 -6.79
CA LYS A 42 -10.55 32.37 -5.77
C LYS A 42 -10.36 30.92 -5.31
N ALA A 43 -10.00 30.02 -6.21
CA ALA A 43 -9.60 28.65 -5.94
C ALA A 43 -8.19 28.56 -5.32
N ARG A 44 -7.67 29.68 -4.78
CA ARG A 44 -6.43 29.71 -3.98
C ARG A 44 -6.50 28.84 -2.72
N HIS A 45 -7.70 28.38 -2.34
CA HIS A 45 -7.91 27.49 -1.19
C HIS A 45 -8.28 26.05 -1.58
N LEU A 46 -8.27 25.71 -2.88
CA LEU A 46 -8.51 24.35 -3.39
C LEU A 46 -7.37 23.84 -4.28
N THR A 47 -6.29 24.59 -4.41
CA THR A 47 -5.05 24.07 -4.97
C THR A 47 -4.47 23.10 -3.94
N ALA A 48 -4.65 21.80 -4.19
CA ALA A 48 -3.71 20.81 -3.69
C ALA A 48 -2.31 21.42 -3.82
N MET A 49 -1.55 21.46 -2.72
CA MET A 49 -0.18 21.97 -2.77
C MET A 49 0.52 21.31 -3.97
N PRO A 50 1.18 22.10 -4.84
CA PRO A 50 1.95 21.52 -5.93
C PRO A 50 2.88 20.45 -5.34
N HIS A 51 2.95 19.29 -5.99
CA HIS A 51 3.66 18.11 -5.49
C HIS A 51 5.09 18.43 -5.02
N ASP A 52 5.72 19.46 -5.61
CA ASP A 52 7.06 19.94 -5.28
C ASP A 52 7.19 20.56 -3.86
N GLU A 53 6.08 21.03 -3.28
CA GLU A 53 6.04 21.59 -1.92
C GLU A 53 5.79 20.53 -0.85
N CYS A 54 5.27 19.35 -1.23
CA CYS A 54 5.08 18.24 -0.31
C CYS A 54 6.36 17.40 -0.25
N LYS A 55 7.42 17.95 0.36
CA LYS A 55 8.70 17.28 0.59
C LYS A 55 8.59 16.25 1.72
N SER A 56 7.64 15.32 1.67
CA SER A 56 7.83 14.06 2.39
C SER A 56 8.93 13.29 1.65
N ARG A 57 10.18 13.68 1.88
CA ARG A 57 11.34 12.92 1.41
C ARG A 57 11.27 11.55 2.09
N PRO A 58 11.46 10.46 1.35
CA PRO A 58 11.59 9.14 1.95
C PRO A 58 12.63 9.17 3.07
N HIS A 59 12.21 8.91 4.31
CA HIS A 59 13.08 8.80 5.47
C HIS A 59 13.46 7.34 5.69
N PHE A 60 14.09 6.74 4.69
CA PHE A 60 14.66 5.39 4.74
C PHE A 60 15.88 5.31 3.80
N PRO A 61 16.93 4.53 4.16
CA PRO A 61 18.04 4.26 3.25
C PRO A 61 17.58 3.55 1.98
N SER A 62 18.26 3.81 0.85
CA SER A 62 17.92 3.23 -0.46
C SER A 62 18.36 1.77 -0.62
N TYR A 63 19.49 1.41 -0.02
CA TYR A 63 20.03 0.05 -0.02
C TYR A 63 20.20 -0.40 1.43
N ASN A 64 19.74 -1.61 1.74
CA ASN A 64 20.25 -2.35 2.89
C ASN A 64 21.56 -3.04 2.46
N GLU A 65 22.61 -2.80 3.25
CA GLU A 65 23.96 -3.27 2.98
C GLU A 65 24.08 -4.78 3.24
N ASP A 66 23.27 -5.32 4.15
CA ASP A 66 23.25 -6.74 4.52
C ASP A 66 24.63 -7.33 4.92
N VAL A 67 25.60 -6.49 5.29
CA VAL A 67 26.98 -6.91 5.64
C VAL A 67 26.99 -7.75 6.91
N ASP A 68 26.25 -7.33 7.93
CA ASP A 68 26.21 -8.02 9.23
C ASP A 68 25.46 -9.35 9.18
N ARG A 69 24.47 -9.46 8.29
CA ARG A 69 23.66 -10.66 8.10
C ARG A 69 23.33 -10.77 6.62
N PRO A 70 24.13 -11.55 5.85
CA PRO A 70 23.90 -11.68 4.43
C PRO A 70 22.53 -12.29 4.18
N MET A 71 21.75 -11.56 3.39
CA MET A 71 20.42 -11.94 2.99
C MET A 71 20.50 -12.66 1.66
N VAL A 72 20.69 -13.97 1.73
CA VAL A 72 20.76 -14.87 0.59
C VAL A 72 19.52 -15.76 0.53
N VAL A 73 19.09 -16.08 -0.69
CA VAL A 73 18.01 -17.02 -0.94
C VAL A 73 18.60 -18.43 -0.84
N PRO A 74 18.12 -19.30 0.07
CA PRO A 74 18.60 -20.67 0.17
C PRO A 74 18.29 -21.50 -1.09
N ASP A 75 18.99 -22.63 -1.28
CA ASP A 75 18.78 -23.49 -2.46
C ASP A 75 17.43 -24.22 -2.43
N GLU A 76 17.00 -24.70 -1.25
CA GLU A 76 15.77 -25.47 -1.08
C GLU A 76 14.63 -24.61 -0.50
N VAL A 77 14.23 -23.59 -1.25
CA VAL A 77 13.15 -22.70 -0.82
C VAL A 77 11.78 -23.25 -1.21
N MET A 78 10.89 -23.29 -0.22
CA MET A 78 9.52 -23.75 -0.39
C MET A 78 8.52 -22.59 -0.31
N CYS A 79 7.50 -22.62 -1.16
CA CYS A 79 6.41 -21.66 -1.06
C CYS A 79 5.58 -21.90 0.20
N PHE A 80 5.36 -20.85 0.98
CA PHE A 80 4.59 -20.90 2.21
C PHE A 80 3.13 -21.38 2.01
N ASN A 81 2.49 -21.01 0.90
CA ASN A 81 1.09 -21.38 0.67
C ASN A 81 0.90 -22.76 0.05
N CYS A 82 1.69 -23.13 -0.96
CA CYS A 82 1.50 -24.39 -1.70
C CYS A 82 2.49 -25.49 -1.31
N VAL A 83 3.53 -25.18 -0.53
CA VAL A 83 4.56 -26.13 -0.07
C VAL A 83 5.26 -26.83 -1.25
N LYS A 84 5.34 -26.14 -2.40
CA LYS A 84 6.10 -26.59 -3.57
C LYS A 84 7.43 -25.81 -3.64
N PRO A 85 8.48 -26.41 -4.21
CA PRO A 85 9.75 -25.72 -4.40
C PRO A 85 9.58 -24.46 -5.27
N ILE A 86 10.39 -23.45 -4.97
CA ILE A 86 10.54 -22.23 -5.75
C ILE A 86 11.90 -22.28 -6.44
N ASN A 87 11.94 -21.89 -7.71
CA ASN A 87 13.20 -21.69 -8.39
C ASN A 87 13.84 -20.37 -7.93
N GLY A 88 14.82 -20.44 -7.03
CA GLY A 88 15.53 -19.27 -6.51
C GLY A 88 16.32 -18.50 -7.57
N SER A 89 16.69 -19.14 -8.69
CA SER A 89 17.44 -18.50 -9.78
C SER A 89 16.59 -17.51 -10.58
N ASP A 90 15.27 -17.74 -10.67
CA ASP A 90 14.37 -16.85 -11.39
C ASP A 90 13.76 -15.80 -10.45
N ILE A 91 14.43 -14.64 -10.38
CA ILE A 91 14.08 -13.47 -9.56
C ILE A 91 12.64 -13.00 -9.81
N ASN A 92 12.06 -13.25 -10.99
CA ASN A 92 10.72 -12.79 -11.35
C ASN A 92 9.60 -13.78 -10.98
N SER A 93 9.94 -14.99 -10.54
CA SER A 93 8.94 -16.04 -10.28
C SER A 93 8.36 -16.03 -8.86
N TYR A 94 9.05 -15.40 -7.90
CA TYR A 94 8.70 -15.45 -6.50
C TYR A 94 8.67 -14.09 -5.81
N VAL A 95 8.11 -14.08 -4.61
CA VAL A 95 8.04 -12.96 -3.69
C VAL A 95 8.75 -13.39 -2.41
N TRP A 96 9.68 -12.56 -1.94
CA TRP A 96 10.45 -12.81 -0.73
C TRP A 96 10.20 -11.74 0.33
N ILE A 97 9.74 -12.19 1.50
CA ILE A 97 9.41 -11.35 2.65
C ILE A 97 10.31 -11.76 3.82
N PRO A 98 11.44 -11.08 4.01
CA PRO A 98 12.45 -11.50 4.97
C PRO A 98 12.05 -11.33 6.43
N ALA A 99 11.26 -10.30 6.72
CA ALA A 99 10.69 -10.03 8.03
C ALA A 99 9.17 -10.01 7.90
N GLY A 100 8.52 -11.08 8.34
CA GLY A 100 7.07 -11.17 8.47
C GLY A 100 6.70 -11.49 9.90
N ASN A 101 5.59 -10.96 10.39
CA ASN A 101 5.05 -11.12 11.75
C ASN A 101 4.53 -12.54 12.02
N ALA A 102 4.96 -13.50 11.23
CA ALA A 102 4.35 -14.81 11.17
C ALA A 102 5.01 -15.74 12.19
N THR A 103 4.19 -16.61 12.79
CA THR A 103 4.51 -17.41 13.98
C THR A 103 5.53 -18.51 13.74
N VAL A 104 5.81 -18.84 12.47
CA VAL A 104 6.82 -19.84 12.08
C VAL A 104 7.88 -19.16 11.22
N PRO A 105 8.85 -18.45 11.82
CA PRO A 105 9.89 -17.79 11.06
C PRO A 105 10.81 -18.83 10.41
N THR A 106 10.81 -18.89 9.08
CA THR A 106 11.97 -19.42 8.35
C THR A 106 13.17 -18.53 8.66
N SER A 107 14.37 -19.11 8.75
CA SER A 107 15.61 -18.39 9.10
C SER A 107 15.90 -17.15 8.22
N GLN A 108 15.41 -17.17 6.97
CA GLN A 108 15.54 -16.10 5.98
C GLN A 108 14.20 -15.43 5.60
N GLY A 109 13.10 -15.76 6.31
CA GLY A 109 11.75 -15.24 6.05
C GLY A 109 10.92 -16.07 5.06
N TYR A 110 9.83 -15.48 4.56
CA TYR A 110 8.78 -16.20 3.83
C TYR A 110 8.93 -16.06 2.32
N PHE A 111 8.68 -17.15 1.61
CA PHE A 111 8.72 -17.21 0.16
C PHE A 111 7.37 -17.62 -0.42
N PHE A 112 6.99 -17.00 -1.52
CA PHE A 112 5.77 -17.30 -2.24
C PHE A 112 6.03 -17.32 -3.74
N HIS A 113 5.41 -18.24 -4.49
CA HIS A 113 5.24 -17.97 -5.91
C HIS A 113 4.42 -16.70 -6.09
N PHE A 114 4.68 -15.95 -7.16
CA PHE A 114 3.95 -14.72 -7.46
C PHE A 114 2.42 -14.91 -7.44
N GLU A 115 1.94 -16.00 -8.04
CA GLU A 115 0.51 -16.35 -8.09
C GLU A 115 -0.04 -16.92 -6.79
N CYS A 116 0.84 -17.47 -5.93
CA CYS A 116 0.47 -18.03 -4.64
C CYS A 116 0.33 -16.96 -3.56
N PHE A 117 0.78 -15.72 -3.80
CA PHE A 117 0.67 -14.60 -2.86
C PHE A 117 -0.77 -14.03 -2.79
N LYS A 118 -1.68 -14.85 -2.28
CA LYS A 118 -3.11 -14.59 -2.08
C LYS A 118 -3.61 -15.31 -0.83
N CYS A 119 -4.79 -14.94 -0.34
CA CYS A 119 -5.37 -15.59 0.83
C CYS A 119 -5.66 -17.06 0.56
N TRP A 120 -5.23 -17.95 1.46
CA TRP A 120 -5.49 -19.38 1.35
C TRP A 120 -6.98 -19.73 1.45
N ARG A 121 -7.77 -18.98 2.23
CA ARG A 121 -9.20 -19.26 2.45
C ARG A 121 -10.08 -18.74 1.31
N CYS A 122 -10.07 -17.43 1.05
CA CYS A 122 -10.94 -16.83 0.04
C CYS A 122 -10.34 -16.77 -1.38
N LYS A 123 -9.06 -17.13 -1.55
CA LYS A 123 -8.33 -17.10 -2.84
C LYS A 123 -8.27 -15.73 -3.52
N TYR A 124 -8.62 -14.67 -2.80
CA TYR A 124 -8.44 -13.29 -3.24
C TYR A 124 -7.12 -12.69 -2.77
N ARG A 125 -6.73 -11.59 -3.43
CA ARG A 125 -5.51 -10.83 -3.13
C ARG A 125 -5.45 -10.34 -1.70
N LEU A 126 -4.23 -10.19 -1.21
CA LEU A 126 -3.95 -9.64 0.12
C LEU A 126 -4.01 -8.11 0.06
N MET A 127 -4.93 -7.51 0.82
CA MET A 127 -5.04 -6.06 0.88
C MET A 127 -3.82 -5.47 1.60
N HIS A 128 -3.30 -4.36 1.06
CA HIS A 128 -2.09 -3.68 1.56
C HIS A 128 -0.84 -4.58 1.61
N ASN A 129 -0.82 -5.69 0.86
CA ASN A 129 0.26 -6.68 0.86
C ASN A 129 0.59 -7.23 2.26
N LYS A 130 -0.39 -7.25 3.17
CA LYS A 130 -0.25 -7.80 4.53
C LYS A 130 -1.03 -9.10 4.62
N PHE A 131 -0.47 -10.07 5.35
CA PHE A 131 -1.12 -11.35 5.62
C PHE A 131 -0.92 -11.73 7.09
N TYR A 132 -1.80 -12.60 7.57
CA TYR A 132 -1.65 -13.31 8.83
C TYR A 132 -1.24 -14.74 8.52
N SER A 133 -0.19 -15.24 9.18
CA SER A 133 0.09 -16.67 9.17
C SER A 133 -0.83 -17.36 10.18
N LYS A 134 -1.61 -18.33 9.72
CA LYS A 134 -2.33 -19.25 10.59
C LYS A 134 -2.20 -20.65 9.99
N ASP A 135 -1.87 -21.63 10.82
CA ASP A 135 -1.77 -23.04 10.41
C ASP A 135 -0.83 -23.26 9.20
N GLY A 136 0.27 -22.52 9.16
CA GLY A 136 1.23 -22.58 8.04
C GLY A 136 0.70 -22.04 6.70
N LYS A 137 -0.39 -21.26 6.72
CA LYS A 137 -1.00 -20.64 5.53
C LYS A 137 -1.13 -19.14 5.68
N ALA A 138 -1.05 -18.42 4.56
CA ALA A 138 -1.27 -16.97 4.53
C ALA A 138 -2.75 -16.64 4.37
N LEU A 139 -3.31 -15.91 5.33
CA LEU A 139 -4.68 -15.43 5.34
C LEU A 139 -4.74 -13.91 5.20
N CYS A 140 -5.76 -13.40 4.53
CA CYS A 140 -6.08 -11.97 4.58
C CYS A 140 -6.68 -11.60 5.94
N VAL A 141 -6.60 -10.32 6.30
CA VAL A 141 -7.14 -9.79 7.57
C VAL A 141 -8.60 -10.17 7.80
N PRO A 142 -9.53 -10.05 6.83
CA PRO A 142 -10.93 -10.48 7.03
C PRO A 142 -11.06 -11.98 7.35
N CYS A 143 -10.33 -12.83 6.61
CA CYS A 143 -10.40 -14.29 6.82
C CYS A 143 -9.79 -14.72 8.15
N ALA A 144 -8.73 -14.04 8.60
CA ALA A 144 -8.08 -14.31 9.89
C ALA A 144 -8.98 -13.93 11.06
N LEU A 145 -9.72 -12.82 10.94
CA LEU A 145 -10.64 -12.31 11.97
C LEU A 145 -12.06 -12.88 11.88
N GLY A 146 -12.34 -13.77 10.91
CA GLY A 146 -13.67 -14.35 10.72
C GLY A 146 -14.73 -13.37 10.23
N ARG A 147 -14.34 -12.28 9.57
CA ARG A 147 -15.26 -11.28 9.00
C ARG A 147 -15.75 -11.72 7.61
N ASP A 148 -16.87 -11.15 7.19
CA ASP A 148 -17.41 -11.36 5.84
C ASP A 148 -16.40 -10.97 4.75
N ILE A 149 -16.32 -11.82 3.74
CA ILE A 149 -15.39 -11.67 2.62
C ILE A 149 -15.98 -10.65 1.65
N ARG A 150 -15.33 -9.50 1.51
CA ARG A 150 -15.65 -8.53 0.46
C ARG A 150 -14.87 -8.86 -0.80
N VAL A 151 -15.58 -9.03 -1.91
CA VAL A 151 -14.96 -9.22 -3.23
C VAL A 151 -14.19 -7.94 -3.60
N PRO A 152 -12.90 -8.02 -3.96
CA PRO A 152 -12.13 -6.85 -4.37
C PRO A 152 -12.70 -6.23 -5.65
N THR A 153 -12.73 -4.90 -5.76
CA THR A 153 -13.19 -4.22 -6.98
C THR A 153 -12.17 -4.22 -8.13
N ARG A 154 -10.88 -4.38 -7.81
CA ARG A 154 -9.77 -4.45 -8.78
C ARG A 154 -9.36 -5.90 -9.03
N ARG A 155 -8.06 -6.19 -9.24
CA ARG A 155 -7.55 -7.58 -9.39
C ARG A 155 -8.04 -8.49 -8.26
N TRP A 156 -8.52 -9.68 -8.61
CA TRP A 156 -9.07 -10.66 -7.65
C TRP A 156 -8.02 -11.63 -7.17
N HIS A 157 -7.37 -12.35 -8.09
CA HIS A 157 -6.51 -13.49 -7.76
C HIS A 157 -5.02 -13.17 -7.74
N THR A 158 -4.65 -11.91 -8.00
CA THR A 158 -3.25 -11.45 -8.00
C THR A 158 -3.10 -10.20 -7.14
N SER A 159 -2.11 -10.23 -6.25
CA SER A 159 -1.78 -9.12 -5.35
C SER A 159 -0.88 -8.11 -6.07
N TYR A 160 -0.86 -6.86 -5.57
CA TYR A 160 0.01 -5.80 -6.10
C TYR A 160 1.34 -5.84 -5.38
N VAL A 161 2.11 -6.90 -5.61
CA VAL A 161 3.41 -7.15 -4.96
C VAL A 161 4.51 -7.17 -6.00
N ASN A 162 5.70 -6.71 -5.63
CA ASN A 162 6.87 -6.82 -6.48
C ASN A 162 7.51 -8.21 -6.32
N THR A 163 8.22 -8.66 -7.34
CA THR A 163 8.97 -9.91 -7.32
C THR A 163 10.24 -9.79 -6.48
N HIS A 164 10.78 -10.92 -6.05
CA HIS A 164 11.89 -11.02 -5.11
C HIS A 164 11.59 -10.19 -3.84
N ARG A 165 12.62 -9.63 -3.18
CA ARG A 165 12.46 -8.73 -2.02
C ARG A 165 12.44 -7.24 -2.39
N THR A 166 12.21 -6.89 -3.65
CA THR A 166 12.31 -5.47 -4.10
C THR A 166 11.32 -4.55 -3.40
N GLY A 167 10.10 -5.02 -3.14
CA GLY A 167 9.08 -4.26 -2.40
C GLY A 167 9.31 -4.23 -0.88
N SER A 168 10.02 -5.21 -0.33
CA SER A 168 10.34 -5.32 1.10
C SER A 168 11.70 -4.71 1.46
N ARG A 169 12.57 -4.40 0.49
CA ARG A 169 13.94 -3.87 0.68
C ARG A 169 14.00 -2.54 1.44
N LEU A 170 12.95 -1.72 1.32
CA LEU A 170 12.87 -0.41 1.97
C LEU A 170 12.63 -0.49 3.49
N THR A 171 12.44 -1.69 4.03
CA THR A 171 12.11 -1.94 5.43
C THR A 171 12.85 -3.17 5.93
N GLY A 172 13.32 -3.16 7.18
CA GLY A 172 13.99 -4.32 7.78
C GLY A 172 15.24 -3.92 8.53
N HIS A 173 16.27 -4.74 8.42
CA HIS A 173 17.57 -4.48 9.03
C HIS A 173 18.42 -3.62 8.10
N PHE A 174 19.08 -2.62 8.67
CA PHE A 174 20.05 -1.76 8.01
C PHE A 174 21.36 -1.81 8.78
N PHE A 175 22.45 -1.43 8.15
CA PHE A 175 23.73 -1.26 8.84
C PHE A 175 23.76 0.10 9.59
N PRO A 176 24.28 0.17 10.83
CA PRO A 176 24.65 -0.95 11.71
C PRO A 176 23.41 -1.64 12.31
N ARG A 177 23.46 -2.95 12.44
CA ARG A 177 22.39 -3.73 13.10
C ARG A 177 22.39 -3.55 14.63
N HIS A 178 23.58 -3.46 15.23
CA HIS A 178 23.79 -3.36 16.68
C HIS A 178 24.85 -2.30 17.01
N SER A 179 24.73 -1.63 18.16
CA SER A 179 25.61 -0.51 18.54
C SER A 179 27.10 -0.89 18.60
N HIS A 180 27.41 -2.07 19.14
CA HIS A 180 28.79 -2.56 19.27
C HIS A 180 29.53 -2.73 17.93
N GLN A 181 28.83 -2.79 16.81
CA GLN A 181 29.44 -2.88 15.49
C GLN A 181 30.10 -1.56 15.07
N MET A 182 29.54 -0.43 15.52
CA MET A 182 30.17 0.87 15.31
C MET A 182 31.35 1.07 16.24
N GLU A 183 31.22 0.65 17.50
CA GLU A 183 32.33 0.65 18.46
C GLU A 183 33.53 -0.15 17.91
N PHE A 184 33.29 -1.32 17.32
CA PHE A 184 34.33 -2.10 16.66
C PHE A 184 35.03 -1.34 15.52
N LEU A 185 34.29 -0.56 14.74
CA LEU A 185 34.86 0.18 13.60
C LEU A 185 35.69 1.39 14.05
N PHE A 186 35.31 2.02 15.17
CA PHE A 186 35.95 3.23 15.69
C PHE A 186 37.02 2.98 16.75
N ASP A 187 37.12 1.77 17.30
CA ASP A 187 38.17 1.40 18.25
C ASP A 187 39.49 1.19 17.52
N SER A 188 40.44 2.12 17.70
CA SER A 188 41.78 2.04 17.12
C SER A 188 42.72 1.08 17.86
N THR A 189 42.27 0.49 18.97
CA THR A 189 43.08 -0.42 19.80
C THR A 189 42.94 -1.88 19.41
N ARG A 190 42.10 -2.19 18.39
CA ARG A 190 42.01 -3.49 17.74
C ARG A 190 42.51 -3.45 16.30
#